data_AF-A0A3D3L0Y2-F1
#
_entry.id   AF-A0A3D3L0Y2-F1
#
_cell.length_a   1.000
_cell.length_b   1.000
_cell.length_c   1.000
_cell.angle_alpha   90.00
_cell.angle_beta   90.00
_cell.angle_gamma   90.00
#
_symmetry.space_group_name_H-M   'P 1'
#
loop_
_entity.id
_entity.type
_entity.pdbx_description
1 polymer ?
#
loop_
_entity_poly.entity_id
_entity_poly.type
_entity_poly.pdbx_seq_one_letter_code
_entity_poly.pdbx_strand_id
1 'polypeptide(L)'
;MSGIVGEDLELALTMLVDESVMSASIFFRTYGATHYEEIHMETQDRNSQGIIPGSQLSSSGLEYYIVLTTNDGDWLATPIDTPNETPHFVLIHPGKE
;
A
#
# COMPACT_ATOMS: atom_id res chain seq x y z
N MET A 1 -12.30 -1.77 -2.40
CA MET A 1 -11.73 -2.22 -1.12
C MET A 1 -12.16 -1.23 -0.05
N SER A 2 -12.37 -1.68 1.19
CA SER A 2 -12.68 -0.81 2.33
C SER A 2 -12.02 -1.32 3.61
N GLY A 3 -11.72 -0.42 4.54
CA GLY A 3 -11.19 -0.74 5.87
C GLY A 3 -12.07 -0.18 6.99
N ILE A 4 -11.68 -0.40 8.25
CA ILE A 4 -12.38 0.10 9.45
C ILE A 4 -11.34 0.75 10.37
N VAL A 5 -11.66 1.93 10.93
CA VAL A 5 -10.77 2.58 11.92
C VAL A 5 -10.54 1.66 13.11
N GLY A 6 -9.27 1.47 13.49
CA GLY A 6 -8.87 0.59 14.59
C GLY A 6 -8.67 -0.88 14.20
N GLU A 7 -9.04 -1.29 12.98
CA GLU A 7 -8.74 -2.62 12.44
C GLU A 7 -7.60 -2.53 11.43
N ASP A 8 -6.65 -3.45 11.51
CA ASP A 8 -5.50 -3.49 10.60
C ASP A 8 -5.95 -3.71 9.16
N LEU A 9 -5.35 -2.97 8.23
CA LEU A 9 -5.59 -3.11 6.80
C LEU A 9 -4.43 -3.86 6.16
N GLU A 10 -4.68 -5.10 5.75
CA GLU A 10 -3.72 -5.90 4.99
C GLU A 10 -3.78 -5.55 3.50
N LEU A 11 -2.62 -5.27 2.92
CA LEU A 11 -2.43 -5.10 1.48
C LEU A 11 -1.51 -6.19 0.95
N ALA A 12 -1.98 -6.90 -0.07
CA ALA A 12 -1.22 -7.91 -0.78
C ALA A 12 -0.99 -7.49 -2.23
N LEU A 13 0.21 -7.72 -2.74
CA LEU A 13 0.59 -7.51 -4.12
C LEU A 13 1.23 -8.79 -4.67
N THR A 14 0.83 -9.17 -5.88
CA THR A 14 1.40 -10.32 -6.58
C THR A 14 1.88 -9.89 -7.96
N MET A 15 3.15 -10.16 -8.26
CA MET A 15 3.69 -10.04 -9.61
C MET A 15 3.14 -11.17 -10.50
N LEU A 16 2.50 -10.80 -11.61
CA LEU A 16 1.89 -11.76 -12.55
C LEU A 16 2.90 -12.36 -13.52
N VAL A 17 4.00 -11.65 -13.78
CA VAL A 17 5.12 -12.14 -14.59
C VAL A 17 6.04 -13.03 -13.75
N ASP A 18 6.84 -13.85 -14.42
CA ASP A 18 7.80 -14.75 -13.76
C ASP A 18 9.09 -14.01 -13.38
N GLU A 19 8.93 -12.99 -12.53
CA GLU A 19 10.00 -12.15 -12.03
C GLU A 19 9.87 -12.01 -10.51
N SER A 20 10.94 -12.33 -9.80
CA SER A 20 10.99 -12.23 -8.34
C SER A 20 11.11 -10.78 -7.88
N VAL A 21 10.38 -10.46 -6.82
CA VAL A 21 10.44 -9.17 -6.15
C VAL A 21 11.58 -9.21 -5.13
N MET A 22 12.48 -8.24 -5.21
CA MET A 22 13.56 -8.08 -4.24
C MET A 22 13.06 -7.36 -2.98
N SER A 23 12.27 -6.31 -3.16
CA SER A 23 11.65 -5.54 -2.07
C SER A 23 10.39 -4.85 -2.55
N ALA A 24 9.47 -4.58 -1.63
CA ALA A 24 8.28 -3.77 -1.88
C ALA A 24 7.97 -2.89 -0.66
N SER A 25 7.37 -1.73 -0.91
CA SER A 25 7.00 -0.77 0.14
C SER A 25 5.67 -0.11 -0.19
N ILE A 26 4.82 0.01 0.82
CA ILE A 26 3.55 0.72 0.78
C ILE A 26 3.82 2.15 1.22
N PHE A 27 3.48 3.09 0.35
CA PHE A 27 3.42 4.50 0.70
C PHE A 27 1.96 4.87 0.90
N PHE A 28 1.58 5.28 2.11
CA PHE A 28 0.19 5.56 2.44
C PHE A 28 0.03 6.89 3.16
N ARG A 29 -1.16 7.47 3.09
CA ARG A 29 -1.53 8.67 3.83
C ARG A 29 -3.04 8.73 4.05
N THR A 30 -3.46 9.50 5.03
CA THR A 30 -4.87 9.89 5.13
C THR A 30 -5.23 10.73 3.90
N TYR A 31 -6.41 10.52 3.32
CA TYR A 31 -6.88 11.27 2.16
C TYR A 31 -6.73 12.79 2.35
N GLY A 32 -6.07 13.44 1.41
CA GLY A 32 -5.80 14.89 1.43
C GLY A 32 -4.62 15.33 2.29
N ALA A 33 -3.93 14.42 2.99
CA ALA A 33 -2.69 14.73 3.69
C ALA A 33 -1.54 15.02 2.69
N THR A 34 -0.56 15.81 3.10
CA THR A 34 0.55 16.21 2.23
C THR A 34 1.65 15.14 2.13
N HIS A 35 1.94 14.46 3.24
CA HIS A 35 3.07 13.54 3.34
C HIS A 35 2.59 12.09 3.35
N TYR A 36 3.36 11.24 2.68
CA TYR A 36 3.21 9.79 2.77
C TYR A 36 4.06 9.23 3.90
N GLU A 37 3.51 8.27 4.60
CA GLU A 37 4.23 7.34 5.47
C GLU A 37 4.62 6.10 4.67
N GLU A 38 5.64 5.38 5.12
CA GLU A 38 6.20 4.21 4.42
C GLU A 38 6.19 2.99 5.34
N ILE A 39 5.71 1.86 4.80
CA ILE A 39 5.81 0.54 5.42
C ILE A 39 6.48 -0.42 4.43
N HIS A 40 7.55 -1.08 4.85
CA HIS A 40 8.13 -2.18 4.09
C HIS A 40 7.22 -3.41 4.12
N MET A 41 7.08 -4.07 2.97
CA MET A 41 6.31 -5.29 2.84
C MET A 41 7.20 -6.52 3.04
N GLU A 42 6.65 -7.54 3.68
CA GLU A 42 7.25 -8.88 3.69
C GLU A 42 7.11 -9.47 2.29
N THR A 43 8.23 -9.85 1.68
CA THR A 43 8.25 -10.35 0.30
C THR A 43 8.74 -11.79 0.26
N GLN A 44 8.00 -12.64 -0.44
CA GLN A 44 8.35 -14.03 -0.72
C GLN A 44 8.08 -14.33 -2.21
N ASP A 45 9.16 -14.56 -2.95
CA ASP A 45 9.18 -14.75 -4.40
C ASP A 45 8.50 -13.61 -5.16
N ARG A 46 7.23 -13.79 -5.52
CA ARG A 46 6.43 -12.85 -6.32
C ARG A 46 5.35 -12.15 -5.51
N ASN A 47 5.21 -12.53 -4.24
CA ASN A 47 4.17 -12.03 -3.36
C ASN A 47 4.79 -11.09 -2.34
N SER A 48 4.12 -9.96 -2.14
CA SER A 48 4.46 -9.01 -1.09
C SER A 48 3.22 -8.75 -0.26
N GLN A 49 3.35 -8.78 1.07
CA GLN A 49 2.30 -8.47 2.03
C GLN A 49 2.76 -7.38 2.98
N GLY A 50 1.90 -6.40 3.24
CA GLY A 50 2.14 -5.37 4.23
C GLY A 50 0.87 -5.05 5.01
N ILE A 51 1.04 -4.62 6.25
CA ILE A 51 -0.06 -4.33 7.17
C ILE A 51 0.04 -2.85 7.54
N ILE A 52 -1.02 -2.09 7.28
CA ILE A 52 -1.19 -0.74 7.78
C ILE A 52 -1.95 -0.84 9.12
N PRO A 53 -1.34 -0.44 10.25
CA PRO A 53 -1.98 -0.49 11.55
C PRO A 53 -3.31 0.26 11.57
N GLY A 54 -4.35 -0.36 12.15
CA GLY A 54 -5.67 0.25 12.25
C GLY A 54 -5.70 1.58 13.00
N SER A 55 -4.71 1.82 13.87
CA SER A 55 -4.50 3.09 14.59
C SER A 55 -4.09 4.25 13.69
N GLN A 56 -3.60 3.98 12.48
CA GLN A 56 -3.24 4.99 11.48
C GLN A 56 -4.36 5.25 10.47
N LEU A 57 -5.45 4.47 10.53
CA LEU A 57 -6.59 4.62 9.65
C LEU A 57 -7.55 5.70 10.18
N SER A 58 -8.10 6.48 9.27
CA SER A 58 -9.05 7.55 9.55
C SER A 58 -10.27 7.42 8.65
N SER A 59 -11.45 7.76 9.16
CA SER A 59 -12.70 7.78 8.39
C SER A 59 -12.71 8.78 7.23
N SER A 60 -11.67 9.61 7.10
CA SER A 60 -11.44 10.46 5.92
C SER A 60 -11.06 9.65 4.67
N GLY A 61 -10.70 8.37 4.82
CA GLY A 61 -10.21 7.53 3.73
C GLY A 61 -8.69 7.44 3.70
N LEU A 62 -8.18 6.45 2.97
CA LEU A 62 -6.76 6.16 2.83
C LEU A 62 -6.35 6.27 1.35
N GLU A 63 -5.27 6.97 1.09
CA GLU A 63 -4.58 6.95 -0.19
C GLU A 63 -3.30 6.15 -0.08
N TYR A 64 -3.01 5.30 -1.05
CA TYR A 64 -1.76 4.55 -1.08
C TYR A 64 -1.26 4.25 -2.49
N TYR A 65 0.04 4.03 -2.60
CA TYR A 65 0.65 3.40 -3.76
C TYR A 65 1.72 2.41 -3.26
N ILE A 66 2.07 1.45 -4.10
CA ILE A 66 3.11 0.48 -3.78
C ILE A 66 4.22 0.63 -4.80
N VAL A 67 5.47 0.67 -4.32
CA VAL A 67 6.67 0.59 -5.17
C VAL A 67 7.37 -0.72 -4.84
N LEU A 68 7.82 -1.42 -5.87
CA LEU A 68 8.65 -2.60 -5.73
C LEU A 68 9.91 -2.48 -6.57
N THR A 69 10.96 -3.14 -6.11
CA THR A 69 12.19 -3.34 -6.87
C THR A 69 12.30 -4.81 -7.24
N THR A 70 12.55 -5.11 -8.50
CA THR A 70 12.76 -6.48 -8.97
C THR A 70 14.21 -6.91 -8.76
N ASN A 71 14.48 -8.22 -8.88
CA ASN A 71 15.85 -8.72 -8.73
C ASN A 71 16.83 -8.20 -9.80
N ASP A 72 16.33 -7.77 -10.96
CA ASP A 72 17.14 -7.16 -12.01
C ASP A 72 17.43 -5.67 -11.75
N GLY A 73 16.86 -5.11 -10.67
CA GLY A 73 17.08 -3.73 -10.23
C GLY A 73 16.09 -2.73 -10.81
N ASP A 74 15.09 -3.19 -11.58
CA ASP A 74 14.02 -2.35 -12.11
C ASP A 74 13.00 -1.99 -11.03
N TRP A 75 12.38 -0.82 -11.16
CA TRP A 75 11.40 -0.30 -10.21
C TRP A 75 10.04 -0.26 -10.88
N LEU A 76 9.06 -0.89 -10.23
CA LEU A 76 7.66 -0.89 -10.65
C LEU A 76 6.80 -0.25 -9.58
N ALA A 77 5.69 0.34 -10.00
CA ALA A 77 4.74 0.95 -9.08
C ALA A 77 3.30 0.62 -9.47
N THR A 78 2.41 0.66 -8.47
CA THR A 78 0.97 0.63 -8.69
C THR A 78 0.30 1.77 -7.92
N PRO A 79 -0.38 2.70 -8.61
CA PRO A 79 -0.52 2.81 -10.07
C PRO A 79 0.80 3.12 -10.81
N ILE A 80 0.86 2.88 -12.12
CA ILE A 80 2.10 3.03 -12.90
C ILE A 80 2.41 4.50 -13.21
N ASP A 81 1.39 5.28 -13.58
CA ASP A 81 1.55 6.69 -13.95
C ASP A 81 1.45 7.57 -12.71
N THR A 82 2.50 8.32 -12.40
CA THR A 82 2.57 9.26 -11.26
C THR A 82 1.91 8.73 -9.97
N PRO A 83 2.39 7.62 -9.37
CA PRO A 83 1.72 6.93 -8.25
C PRO A 83 1.43 7.83 -7.03
N ASN A 84 2.25 8.86 -6.83
CA ASN A 84 2.11 9.84 -5.76
C ASN A 84 1.08 10.96 -6.05
N GLU A 85 0.69 11.14 -7.31
CA GLU A 85 -0.32 12.12 -7.74
C GLU A 85 -1.69 11.48 -7.94
N THR A 86 -1.71 10.25 -8.46
CA THR A 86 -2.91 9.44 -8.65
C THR A 86 -2.81 8.12 -7.88
N PRO A 87 -2.81 8.15 -6.53
CA PRO A 87 -2.74 6.94 -5.71
C PRO A 87 -4.04 6.13 -5.78
N HIS A 88 -3.98 4.88 -5.33
CA HIS A 88 -5.18 4.10 -5.00
C HIS A 88 -5.91 4.74 -3.82
N PHE A 89 -7.24 4.63 -3.82
CA PHE A 89 -8.08 5.11 -2.71
C PHE A 89 -8.85 3.96 -2.07
N VAL A 90 -8.84 3.91 -0.74
CA VAL A 90 -9.62 2.97 0.08
C VAL A 90 -10.56 3.75 0.97
N LEU A 91 -11.84 3.40 0.90
CA LEU A 91 -12.85 3.93 1.83
C LEU A 91 -12.63 3.30 3.22
N ILE A 92 -12.47 4.13 4.24
CA ILE A 92 -12.34 3.66 5.62
C ILE A 92 -13.62 4.01 6.38
N HIS A 93 -14.29 3.00 6.93
CA HIS A 93 -15.48 3.16 7.76
C HIS A 93 -15.10 3.51 9.20
N PRO A 94 -15.95 4.24 9.93
CA PRO A 94 -15.78 4.41 11.37
C PRO A 94 -15.72 3.06 12.09
N GLY A 95 -14.88 2.95 13.12
CA GLY A 95 -14.88 1.82 14.05
C GLY A 95 -16.19 1.75 14.82
N LYS A 96 -16.50 0.58 15.38
CA LYS A 96 -17.62 0.45 16.33
C LYS A 96 -17.20 1.14 17.65
N GLU A 97 -18.01 2.10 18.10
CA GLU A 97 -17.92 2.68 19.44
C GLU A 97 -18.08 1.62 20.55
#